data_AF-A0A7X7ZTS9-F1
#
_entry.id   AF-A0A7X7ZTS9-F1
#
_cell.length_a   1.000
_cell.length_b   1.000
_cell.length_c   1.000
_cell.angle_alpha   90.00
_cell.angle_beta   90.00
_cell.angle_gamma   90.00
#
_symmetry.space_group_name_H-M   'P 1'
#
loop_
_entity.id
_entity.type
_entity.pdbx_description
1 polymer ?
#
loop_
_entity_poly.entity_id
_entity_poly.type
_entity_poly.pdbx_seq_one_letter_code
_entity_poly.pdbx_strand_id
1 'polypeptide(L)'
;MKTFFSEKKIEDRFAMILSEIEDDVKRLDLPEVVEIGRQKTIDSLYRRYSIGHIDVDLTRMKLSELKKIEVGRMEKNGRPVPVYKSHVILSIPYVGPESLFDYIPTRTNGPAPMGELSDGCVVLAIPIENASDRARREVESLSFYVDQINRDAKEFNERLMETLERKLEERRREIERELEEYQKVEAFVKEHNKLKWS
;
A
#
# COMPACT_ATOMS: atom_id res chain seq x y z
N MET A 1 5.07 -15.78 11.85
CA MET A 1 3.85 -16.12 11.08
C MET A 1 2.88 -14.98 11.22
N LYS A 2 2.41 -14.43 10.09
CA LYS A 2 1.53 -13.26 10.04
C LYS A 2 0.31 -13.61 9.19
N THR A 3 -0.89 -13.40 9.70
CA THR A 3 -2.12 -13.58 8.92
C THR A 3 -2.14 -12.58 7.78
N PHE A 4 -2.46 -13.03 6.56
CA PHE A 4 -2.59 -12.15 5.41
C PHE A 4 -4.06 -11.74 5.19
N PHE A 5 -4.27 -10.62 4.50
CA PHE A 5 -5.49 -9.83 4.35
C PHE A 5 -6.03 -9.29 5.67
N SER A 6 -5.30 -8.33 6.27
CA SER A 6 -5.78 -7.59 7.45
C SER A 6 -7.07 -6.81 7.11
N GLU A 7 -7.93 -6.56 8.09
CA GLU A 7 -9.24 -5.91 7.91
C GLU A 7 -9.20 -4.47 7.34
N LYS A 8 -8.02 -3.94 7.01
CA LYS A 8 -7.82 -2.57 6.51
C LYS A 8 -8.07 -2.50 5.01
N LYS A 9 -8.70 -1.42 4.56
CA LYS A 9 -8.91 -1.19 3.12
C LYS A 9 -7.65 -0.66 2.48
N ILE A 10 -7.39 -1.05 1.24
CA ILE A 10 -6.25 -0.50 0.48
C ILE A 10 -6.38 1.00 0.23
N GLU A 11 -7.61 1.51 0.17
CA GLU A 11 -7.92 2.94 0.05
C GLU A 11 -7.33 3.76 1.22
N ASP A 12 -7.34 3.21 2.44
CA ASP A 12 -6.78 3.87 3.63
C ASP A 12 -5.25 4.05 3.47
N ARG A 13 -4.58 3.06 2.85
CA ARG A 13 -3.16 3.15 2.54
C ARG A 13 -2.89 4.22 1.50
N PHE A 14 -3.73 4.33 0.48
CA PHE A 14 -3.61 5.36 -0.56
C PHE A 14 -3.76 6.76 0.04
N ALA A 15 -4.76 6.97 0.90
CA ALA A 15 -4.98 8.24 1.57
C ALA A 15 -3.78 8.66 2.43
N MET A 16 -3.19 7.72 3.17
CA MET A 16 -2.00 7.98 3.98
C MET A 16 -0.79 8.37 3.13
N ILE A 17 -0.53 7.66 2.02
CA ILE A 17 0.55 8.01 1.09
C ILE A 17 0.35 9.42 0.53
N LEU A 18 -0.87 9.78 0.13
CA LEU A 18 -1.17 11.11 -0.38
C LEU A 18 -0.90 12.21 0.66
N SER A 19 -1.22 11.96 1.94
CA SER A 19 -0.89 12.88 3.03
C SER A 19 0.62 13.04 3.20
N GLU A 20 1.38 11.94 3.15
CA GLU A 20 2.85 11.98 3.25
C GLU A 20 3.47 12.78 2.10
N ILE A 21 2.95 12.62 0.87
CA ILE A 21 3.38 13.39 -0.30
C ILE A 21 3.12 14.88 -0.10
N GLU A 22 1.95 15.26 0.40
CA GLU A 22 1.64 16.67 0.65
C GLU A 22 2.63 17.31 1.63
N ASP A 23 3.02 16.59 2.68
CA ASP A 23 3.97 17.08 3.67
C ASP A 23 5.40 17.15 3.11
N ASP A 24 5.81 16.19 2.29
CA ASP A 24 7.12 16.20 1.64
C ASP A 24 7.21 17.33 0.59
N VAL A 25 6.16 17.54 -0.21
CA VAL A 25 6.13 18.60 -1.23
C VAL A 25 6.17 20.00 -0.60
N LYS A 26 5.51 20.21 0.54
CA LYS A 26 5.56 21.50 1.27
C LYS A 26 6.98 21.91 1.69
N ARG A 27 7.87 20.94 1.89
CA ARG A 27 9.26 21.18 2.32
C ARG A 27 10.20 21.53 1.17
N LEU A 28 9.75 21.42 -0.08
CA LEU A 28 10.57 21.68 -1.25
C LEU A 28 10.77 23.17 -1.48
N ASP A 29 11.98 23.51 -1.90
CA ASP A 29 12.40 24.86 -2.28
C ASP A 29 12.33 25.08 -3.80
N LEU A 30 12.45 26.34 -4.23
CA LEU A 30 12.33 26.72 -5.65
C LEU A 30 13.16 25.83 -6.60
N PRO A 31 14.47 25.57 -6.35
CA PRO A 31 15.29 24.77 -7.26
C PRO A 31 14.78 23.34 -7.49
N GLU A 32 14.06 22.78 -6.52
CA GLU A 32 13.52 21.41 -6.55
C GLU A 32 12.20 21.32 -7.31
N VAL A 33 11.51 22.45 -7.52
CA VAL A 33 10.22 22.54 -8.20
C VAL A 33 10.29 23.15 -9.62
N VAL A 34 11.41 23.78 -10.02
CA VAL A 34 11.67 24.24 -11.41
C VAL A 34 12.44 23.22 -12.27
N GLU A 35 12.41 23.42 -13.60
CA GLU A 35 12.70 22.45 -14.67
C GLU A 35 13.89 21.49 -14.43
N ILE A 36 15.03 21.96 -13.91
CA ILE A 36 16.21 21.11 -13.72
C ILE A 36 16.07 20.15 -12.53
N GLY A 37 15.38 20.58 -11.46
CA GLY A 37 15.13 19.77 -10.26
C GLY A 37 13.83 18.98 -10.33
N ARG A 38 12.80 19.53 -10.98
CA ARG A 38 11.43 19.00 -11.02
C ARG A 38 11.37 17.53 -11.42
N GLN A 39 12.02 17.15 -12.53
CA GLN A 39 11.97 15.76 -12.98
C GLN A 39 12.64 14.81 -11.97
N LYS A 40 13.79 15.20 -11.41
CA LYS A 40 14.49 14.40 -10.39
C LYS A 40 13.66 14.25 -9.12
N THR A 41 12.98 15.32 -8.72
CA THR A 41 12.07 15.32 -7.57
C THR A 41 10.87 14.40 -7.82
N ILE A 42 10.24 14.49 -9.00
CA ILE A 42 9.15 13.59 -9.41
C ILE A 42 9.64 12.15 -9.38
N ASP A 43 10.76 11.84 -10.02
CA ASP A 43 11.30 10.48 -10.08
C ASP A 43 11.61 9.94 -8.67
N SER A 44 12.17 10.77 -7.80
CA SER A 44 12.47 10.44 -6.40
C SER A 44 11.20 10.14 -5.59
N LEU A 45 10.22 11.05 -5.63
CA LEU A 45 8.94 10.90 -4.93
C LEU A 45 8.14 9.71 -5.48
N TYR A 46 8.08 9.57 -6.81
CA TYR A 46 7.41 8.44 -7.45
C TYR A 46 8.03 7.13 -7.01
N ARG A 47 9.36 6.99 -7.05
CA ARG A 47 10.04 5.78 -6.59
C ARG A 47 9.78 5.46 -5.12
N ARG A 48 9.69 6.50 -4.26
CA ARG A 48 9.43 6.35 -2.83
C ARG A 48 8.01 5.88 -2.52
N TYR A 49 7.03 6.42 -3.24
CA TYR A 49 5.61 6.26 -2.93
C TYR A 49 4.87 5.30 -3.86
N SER A 50 5.48 4.91 -4.98
CA SER A 50 4.91 3.89 -5.87
C SER A 50 4.71 2.58 -5.12
N ILE A 51 3.58 1.96 -5.41
CA ILE A 51 3.20 0.68 -4.82
C ILE A 51 3.72 -0.43 -5.72
N GLY A 52 4.39 -1.42 -5.12
CA GLY A 52 4.91 -2.57 -5.84
C GLY A 52 3.83 -3.50 -6.39
N HIS A 53 4.27 -4.55 -7.06
CA HIS A 53 3.42 -5.59 -7.63
C HIS A 53 3.61 -6.90 -6.85
N ILE A 54 2.54 -7.68 -6.67
CA ILE A 54 2.60 -9.04 -6.14
C ILE A 54 2.42 -10.03 -7.30
N ASP A 55 3.31 -11.01 -7.39
CA ASP A 55 3.15 -12.16 -8.27
C ASP A 55 3.13 -13.44 -7.42
N VAL A 56 2.12 -14.28 -7.60
CA VAL A 56 1.99 -15.58 -6.92
C VAL A 56 2.32 -16.70 -7.88
N ASP A 57 3.36 -17.46 -7.57
CA ASP A 57 3.83 -18.54 -8.44
C ASP A 57 3.04 -19.83 -8.20
N LEU A 58 1.88 -19.92 -8.85
CA LEU A 58 1.02 -21.10 -8.78
C LEU A 58 1.68 -22.35 -9.37
N THR A 59 2.68 -22.22 -10.25
CA THR A 59 3.38 -23.36 -10.86
C THR A 59 4.30 -24.07 -9.89
N ARG A 60 4.81 -23.35 -8.87
CA ARG A 60 5.67 -23.87 -7.81
C ARG A 60 4.93 -24.13 -6.50
N MET A 61 3.60 -24.16 -6.53
CA MET A 61 2.76 -24.51 -5.38
C MET A 61 3.13 -25.89 -4.85
N LYS A 62 3.32 -26.00 -3.54
CA LYS A 62 3.62 -27.25 -2.84
C LYS A 62 2.51 -27.61 -1.87
N LEU A 63 2.11 -28.87 -1.92
CA LEU A 63 1.25 -29.47 -0.91
C LEU A 63 2.17 -30.13 0.13
N SER A 64 2.05 -29.67 1.37
CA SER A 64 2.85 -30.09 2.51
C SER A 64 1.98 -30.76 3.58
N GLU A 65 2.63 -31.17 4.67
CA GLU A 65 2.14 -32.13 5.67
C GLU A 65 0.74 -31.89 6.20
N LEU A 66 0.15 -32.98 6.69
CA LEU A 66 -1.13 -32.99 7.37
C LEU A 66 -0.96 -32.46 8.80
N LYS A 67 -1.39 -31.23 9.04
CA LYS A 67 -1.27 -30.55 10.35
C LYS A 67 -2.59 -30.64 11.12
N LYS A 68 -2.53 -31.03 12.40
CA LYS A 68 -3.67 -30.90 13.32
C LYS A 68 -3.71 -29.47 13.85
N ILE A 69 -4.76 -28.72 13.53
CA ILE A 69 -4.97 -27.34 13.97
C ILE A 69 -6.12 -27.32 14.96
N GLU A 70 -5.95 -26.61 16.08
CA GLU A 70 -6.99 -26.41 17.08
C GLU A 70 -8.06 -25.44 16.55
N VAL A 71 -9.30 -25.91 16.48
CA VAL A 71 -10.46 -25.14 16.08
C VAL A 71 -11.37 -25.13 17.31
N GLY A 72 -11.30 -24.08 18.12
CA GLY A 72 -12.07 -24.01 19.36
C GLY A 72 -13.57 -24.20 19.12
N ARG A 73 -14.25 -25.00 19.95
CA ARG A 73 -15.71 -25.16 19.93
C ARG A 73 -16.28 -24.76 21.29
N MET A 74 -17.28 -23.89 21.31
CA MET A 74 -18.04 -23.61 22.53
C MET A 74 -19.08 -24.71 22.77
N GLU A 75 -19.07 -25.32 23.95
CA GLU A 75 -20.16 -26.15 24.43
C GLU A 75 -21.38 -25.31 24.84
N LYS A 76 -22.56 -25.95 24.98
CA LYS A 76 -23.81 -25.30 25.44
C LYS A 76 -23.70 -24.65 26.84
N ASN A 77 -22.65 -24.95 27.60
CA ASN A 77 -22.31 -24.43 28.93
C ASN A 77 -21.25 -23.30 28.89
N GLY A 78 -20.84 -22.85 27.70
CA GLY A 78 -19.88 -21.76 27.51
C GLY A 78 -18.41 -22.13 27.70
N ARG A 79 -18.07 -23.40 27.96
CA ARG A 79 -16.67 -23.83 28.09
C ARG A 79 -16.05 -24.08 26.70
N PRO A 80 -14.86 -23.51 26.42
CA PRO A 80 -14.14 -23.82 25.18
C PRO A 80 -13.55 -25.23 25.28
N VAL A 81 -13.88 -26.08 24.30
CA VAL A 81 -13.26 -27.40 24.12
C VAL A 81 -12.36 -27.34 22.88
N PRO A 82 -11.06 -27.67 23.00
CA PRO A 82 -10.15 -27.70 21.87
C PRO A 82 -10.53 -28.87 20.94
N VAL A 83 -10.93 -28.58 19.70
CA VAL A 83 -11.18 -29.61 18.67
C VAL A 83 -10.08 -29.52 17.63
N TYR A 84 -9.24 -30.54 17.54
CA TYR A 84 -8.18 -30.59 16.54
C TYR A 84 -8.71 -31.14 15.22
N LYS A 85 -8.63 -30.35 14.14
CA LYS A 85 -8.96 -30.80 12.78
C LYS A 85 -7.70 -30.96 11.93
N SER A 86 -7.70 -32.01 11.12
CA SER A 86 -6.65 -32.25 10.13
C SER A 86 -6.77 -31.27 8.97
N HIS A 87 -5.67 -30.59 8.67
CA HIS A 87 -5.55 -29.67 7.54
C HIS A 87 -4.39 -30.11 6.65
N VAL A 88 -4.57 -29.92 5.35
CA VAL A 88 -3.51 -29.97 4.34
C VAL A 88 -2.94 -28.56 4.21
N ILE A 89 -1.62 -28.44 4.22
CA ILE A 89 -0.95 -27.15 4.10
C ILE A 89 -0.51 -26.93 2.66
N LEU A 90 -1.00 -25.88 2.02
CA LEU A 90 -0.54 -25.43 0.70
C LEU A 90 0.40 -24.24 0.88
N SER A 91 1.57 -24.31 0.26
CA SER A 91 2.54 -23.21 0.24
C SER A 91 2.73 -22.75 -1.20
N ILE A 92 2.45 -21.47 -1.43
CA ILE A 92 2.49 -20.83 -2.75
C ILE A 92 3.56 -19.73 -2.68
N PRO A 93 4.71 -19.89 -3.34
CA PRO A 93 5.73 -18.84 -3.39
C PRO A 93 5.16 -17.55 -3.98
N TYR A 94 5.65 -16.40 -3.51
CA TYR A 94 5.29 -15.11 -4.11
C TYR A 94 6.51 -14.19 -4.23
N VAL A 95 6.40 -13.21 -5.12
CA VAL A 95 7.35 -12.11 -5.29
C VAL A 95 6.61 -10.80 -5.11
N GLY A 96 7.15 -9.89 -4.31
CA GLY A 96 6.56 -8.57 -4.08
C GLY A 96 6.59 -8.15 -2.61
N PRO A 97 6.05 -6.95 -2.31
CA PRO A 97 6.04 -6.42 -0.95
C PRO A 97 5.00 -7.14 -0.08
N GLU A 98 5.45 -7.76 1.01
CA GLU A 98 4.59 -8.51 1.94
C GLU A 98 3.45 -7.66 2.52
N SER A 99 3.69 -6.36 2.69
CA SER A 99 2.73 -5.40 3.25
C SER A 99 1.48 -5.24 2.40
N LEU A 100 1.52 -5.56 1.11
CA LEU A 100 0.34 -5.43 0.26
C LEU A 100 -0.73 -6.47 0.57
N PHE A 101 -0.31 -7.62 1.09
CA PHE A 101 -1.26 -8.58 1.61
C PHE A 101 -1.98 -8.07 2.87
N ASP A 102 -1.61 -6.95 3.49
CA ASP A 102 -2.35 -6.43 4.65
C ASP A 102 -3.67 -5.77 4.28
N TYR A 103 -3.98 -5.60 3.00
CA TYR A 103 -5.08 -4.76 2.59
C TYR A 103 -6.16 -5.53 1.84
N ILE A 104 -7.41 -5.21 2.13
CA ILE A 104 -8.56 -5.64 1.35
C ILE A 104 -8.66 -4.72 0.12
N PRO A 105 -8.63 -5.27 -1.10
CA PRO A 105 -8.80 -4.48 -2.32
C PRO A 105 -10.18 -3.82 -2.41
N THR A 106 -10.28 -2.79 -3.22
CA THR A 106 -11.42 -1.86 -3.31
C THR A 106 -12.69 -2.54 -3.85
N ARG A 107 -12.55 -3.44 -4.83
CA ARG A 107 -13.67 -4.08 -5.54
C ARG A 107 -13.85 -5.53 -5.16
N THR A 108 -13.94 -5.80 -3.85
CA THR A 108 -13.98 -7.17 -3.35
C THR A 108 -15.37 -7.55 -2.85
N ASN A 109 -15.98 -8.53 -3.52
CA ASN A 109 -17.26 -9.11 -3.13
C ASN A 109 -17.01 -10.50 -2.54
N GLY A 110 -16.74 -10.58 -1.24
CA GLY A 110 -16.57 -11.86 -0.55
C GLY A 110 -15.62 -11.77 0.64
N PRO A 111 -15.53 -12.85 1.45
CA PRO A 111 -14.55 -12.93 2.52
C PRO A 111 -13.14 -12.99 1.95
N ALA A 112 -12.19 -12.37 2.66
CA ALA A 112 -10.77 -12.49 2.33
C ALA A 112 -10.30 -13.94 2.48
N PRO A 113 -9.48 -14.46 1.56
CA PRO A 113 -8.88 -15.77 1.75
C PRO A 113 -8.04 -15.72 3.02
N MET A 114 -8.12 -16.79 3.82
CA MET A 114 -7.45 -16.84 5.12
C MET A 114 -6.19 -17.70 5.01
N GLY A 115 -5.11 -17.19 5.58
CA GLY A 115 -3.87 -17.93 5.71
C GLY A 115 -2.77 -17.05 6.29
N GLU A 116 -1.53 -17.46 6.12
CA GLU A 116 -0.38 -16.79 6.70
C GLU A 116 0.75 -16.60 5.69
N LEU A 117 1.55 -15.54 5.87
CA LEU A 117 2.83 -15.39 5.19
C LEU A 117 3.91 -16.07 6.02
N SER A 118 4.71 -16.92 5.37
CA SER A 118 5.91 -17.53 5.95
C SER A 118 6.94 -17.76 4.86
N ASP A 119 8.18 -17.35 5.11
CA ASP A 119 9.36 -17.70 4.30
C ASP A 119 9.19 -17.45 2.79
N GLY A 120 8.64 -16.29 2.42
CA GLY A 120 8.39 -15.93 1.01
C GLY A 120 7.26 -16.73 0.34
N CYS A 121 6.40 -17.35 1.15
CA CYS A 121 5.23 -18.10 0.68
C CYS A 121 3.94 -17.59 1.33
N VAL A 122 2.87 -17.65 0.55
CA VAL A 122 1.49 -17.65 1.04
C VAL A 122 1.17 -19.08 1.48
N VAL A 123 0.81 -19.26 2.74
CA VAL A 123 0.51 -20.55 3.34
C VAL A 123 -0.99 -20.63 3.64
N LEU A 124 -1.67 -21.59 3.00
CA LEU A 124 -3.10 -21.85 3.16
C LEU A 124 -3.27 -23.16 3.94
N ALA A 125 -4.03 -23.10 5.04
CA ALA A 125 -4.39 -24.29 5.82
C ALA A 125 -5.79 -24.76 5.42
N ILE A 126 -5.86 -25.84 4.62
CA ILE A 126 -7.11 -26.33 4.05
C ILE A 126 -7.63 -27.53 4.86
N PRO A 127 -8.85 -27.51 5.41
CA PRO A 127 -9.42 -28.68 6.08
C PRO A 127 -9.41 -29.91 5.16
N ILE A 128 -9.07 -31.09 5.70
CA ILE A 128 -8.93 -32.31 4.89
C ILE A 128 -10.25 -32.75 4.20
N GLU A 129 -11.38 -32.36 4.80
CA GLU A 129 -12.72 -32.62 4.27
C GLU A 129 -12.95 -31.85 2.95
N ASN A 130 -13.07 -32.57 1.83
CA ASN A 130 -13.13 -32.01 0.47
C ASN A 130 -11.93 -31.11 0.13
N ALA A 131 -10.73 -31.50 0.60
CA ALA A 131 -9.51 -30.71 0.46
C ALA A 131 -9.22 -30.28 -0.99
N SER A 132 -9.47 -31.13 -1.98
CA SER A 132 -9.25 -30.81 -3.39
C SER A 132 -10.11 -29.63 -3.87
N ASP A 133 -11.42 -29.69 -3.65
CA ASP A 133 -12.34 -28.63 -4.07
C ASP A 133 -12.11 -27.34 -3.29
N ARG A 134 -11.82 -27.45 -1.98
CA ARG A 134 -11.48 -26.29 -1.14
C ARG A 134 -10.17 -25.65 -1.57
N ALA A 135 -9.13 -26.44 -1.80
CA ALA A 135 -7.83 -25.96 -2.28
C ALA A 135 -8.00 -25.16 -3.57
N ARG A 136 -8.74 -25.71 -4.54
CA ARG A 136 -9.03 -25.02 -5.80
C ARG A 136 -9.70 -23.66 -5.56
N ARG A 137 -10.74 -23.60 -4.73
CA ARG A 137 -11.47 -22.36 -4.43
C ARG A 137 -10.60 -21.32 -3.70
N GLU A 138 -9.80 -21.75 -2.73
CA GLU A 138 -8.92 -20.84 -1.99
C GLU A 138 -7.79 -20.30 -2.89
N VAL A 139 -7.23 -21.13 -3.78
CA VAL A 139 -6.24 -20.69 -4.77
C VAL A 139 -6.84 -19.72 -5.79
N GLU A 140 -8.03 -20.03 -6.32
CA GLU A 140 -8.77 -19.12 -7.23
C GLU A 140 -9.09 -17.79 -6.53
N SER A 141 -9.52 -17.83 -5.27
CA SER A 141 -9.79 -16.65 -4.45
C SER A 141 -8.51 -15.83 -4.22
N LEU A 142 -7.40 -16.47 -3.83
CA LEU A 142 -6.11 -15.81 -3.64
C LEU A 142 -5.64 -15.12 -4.92
N SER A 143 -5.68 -15.82 -6.05
CA SER A 143 -5.30 -15.25 -7.35
C SER A 143 -6.15 -14.03 -7.69
N PHE A 144 -7.47 -14.12 -7.49
CA PHE A 144 -8.37 -13.01 -7.71
C PHE A 144 -8.06 -11.80 -6.81
N TYR A 145 -7.79 -12.03 -5.52
CA TYR A 145 -7.43 -10.97 -4.58
C TYR A 145 -6.13 -10.27 -4.97
N VAL A 146 -5.10 -11.04 -5.32
CA VAL A 146 -3.81 -10.51 -5.79
C VAL A 146 -4.00 -9.67 -7.05
N ASP A 147 -4.80 -10.14 -8.01
CA ASP A 147 -5.12 -9.38 -9.22
C ASP A 147 -5.84 -8.06 -8.91
N GLN A 148 -6.79 -8.05 -7.95
CA GLN A 148 -7.46 -6.81 -7.55
C GLN A 148 -6.50 -5.84 -6.86
N ILE A 149 -5.62 -6.31 -5.96
CA ILE A 149 -4.60 -5.45 -5.34
C ILE A 149 -3.69 -4.86 -6.40
N ASN A 150 -3.21 -5.68 -7.33
CA ASN A 150 -2.33 -5.23 -8.39
C ASN A 150 -3.01 -4.21 -9.30
N ARG A 151 -4.31 -4.38 -9.56
CA ARG A 151 -5.12 -3.40 -10.28
C ARG A 151 -5.22 -2.08 -9.51
N ASP A 152 -5.57 -2.15 -8.23
CA ASP A 152 -5.71 -0.95 -7.39
C ASP A 152 -4.36 -0.22 -7.25
N ALA A 153 -3.26 -0.95 -7.07
CA ALA A 153 -1.90 -0.41 -7.03
C ALA A 153 -1.52 0.25 -8.37
N LYS A 154 -1.88 -0.37 -9.49
CA LYS A 154 -1.65 0.21 -10.83
C LYS A 154 -2.45 1.51 -11.01
N GLU A 155 -3.75 1.49 -10.71
CA GLU A 155 -4.61 2.68 -10.79
C GLU A 155 -4.09 3.80 -9.87
N PHE A 156 -3.63 3.46 -8.67
CA PHE A 156 -2.99 4.40 -7.75
C PHE A 156 -1.70 4.98 -8.33
N ASN A 157 -0.80 4.14 -8.84
CA ASN A 157 0.49 4.57 -9.39
C ASN A 157 0.32 5.48 -10.63
N GLU A 158 -0.70 5.24 -11.46
CA GLU A 158 -1.04 6.11 -12.59
C GLU A 158 -1.48 7.49 -12.09
N ARG A 159 -2.38 7.53 -11.09
CA ARG A 159 -2.83 8.80 -10.47
C ARG A 159 -1.75 9.49 -9.64
N LEU A 160 -0.81 8.73 -9.09
CA LEU A 160 0.30 9.26 -8.29
C LEU A 160 1.16 10.20 -9.15
N MET A 161 1.46 9.81 -10.39
CA MET A 161 2.25 10.64 -11.30
C MET A 161 1.57 12.00 -11.54
N GLU A 162 0.30 11.97 -11.97
CA GLU A 162 -0.49 13.18 -12.20
C GLU A 162 -0.61 14.04 -10.93
N THR A 163 -0.75 13.40 -9.77
CA THR A 163 -0.85 14.08 -8.48
C THR A 163 0.45 14.77 -8.11
N LEU A 164 1.60 14.12 -8.29
CA LEU A 164 2.92 14.70 -8.02
C LEU A 164 3.17 15.91 -8.93
N GLU A 165 2.87 15.80 -10.22
CA GLU A 165 2.98 16.91 -11.16
C GLU A 165 2.13 18.12 -10.74
N ARG A 166 0.88 17.88 -10.35
CA ARG A 166 -0.03 18.93 -9.87
C ARG A 166 0.47 19.56 -8.58
N LYS A 167 0.88 18.76 -7.59
CA LYS A 167 1.34 19.25 -6.28
C LYS A 167 2.63 20.07 -6.38
N LEU A 168 3.57 19.66 -7.22
CA LEU A 168 4.79 20.44 -7.45
C LEU A 168 4.50 21.76 -8.17
N GLU A 169 3.55 21.78 -9.11
CA GLU A 169 3.09 23.00 -9.77
C GLU A 169 2.41 23.96 -8.78
N GLU A 170 1.55 23.44 -7.90
CA GLU A 170 0.95 24.21 -6.79
C GLU A 170 2.03 24.82 -5.91
N ARG A 171 3.00 24.01 -5.45
CA ARG A 171 4.11 24.48 -4.62
C ARG A 171 4.97 25.53 -5.33
N ARG A 172 5.24 25.36 -6.63
CA ARG A 172 5.99 26.37 -7.40
C ARG A 172 5.29 27.73 -7.37
N ARG A 173 3.97 27.75 -7.62
CA ARG A 173 3.17 28.98 -7.60
C ARG A 173 3.12 29.61 -6.21
N GLU A 174 3.10 28.81 -5.15
CA GLU A 174 3.19 29.32 -3.78
C GLU A 174 4.53 30.02 -3.54
N ILE A 175 5.65 29.38 -3.88
CA ILE A 175 6.99 29.97 -3.71
C ILE A 175 7.15 31.24 -4.56
N GLU A 176 6.65 31.24 -5.81
CA GLU A 176 6.67 32.43 -6.67
C GLU A 176 5.90 33.60 -6.03
N ARG A 177 4.73 33.35 -5.44
CA ARG A 177 3.96 34.39 -4.72
C ARG A 177 4.68 34.88 -3.47
N GLU A 178 5.25 33.97 -2.68
CA GLU A 178 6.05 34.32 -1.49
C GLU A 178 7.21 35.25 -1.89
N LEU A 179 7.93 34.92 -2.97
CA LEU A 179 9.03 35.73 -3.49
C LEU A 179 8.58 37.12 -3.96
N GLU A 180 7.44 37.22 -4.65
CA GLU A 180 6.88 38.52 -5.03
C GLU A 180 6.52 39.39 -3.82
N GLU A 181 5.98 38.80 -2.76
CA GLU A 181 5.68 39.50 -1.50
C GLU A 181 6.96 39.99 -0.81
N TYR A 182 7.99 39.14 -0.73
CA TYR A 182 9.29 39.55 -0.19
C TYR A 182 9.90 40.70 -0.98
N GLN A 183 9.84 40.67 -2.31
CA GLN A 183 10.35 41.76 -3.16
C GLN A 183 9.60 43.08 -2.92
N LYS A 184 8.27 43.04 -2.74
CA LYS A 184 7.47 44.23 -2.40
C LYS A 184 7.88 44.82 -1.05
N VAL A 185 8.09 43.98 -0.04
CA VAL A 185 8.55 44.42 1.29
C VAL A 185 9.96 45.02 1.23
N GLU A 186 10.90 44.38 0.52
CA GLU A 186 12.25 44.91 0.35
C GLU A 186 12.25 46.27 -0.36
N ALA A 187 11.42 46.44 -1.40
CA ALA A 187 11.29 47.70 -2.11
C ALA A 187 10.78 48.81 -1.18
N PHE A 188 9.73 48.52 -0.39
CA PHE A 188 9.19 49.44 0.60
C PHE A 188 10.23 49.85 1.66
N VAL A 189 10.98 48.89 2.21
CA VAL A 189 12.04 49.16 3.19
C VAL A 189 13.16 50.02 2.60
N LYS A 190 13.60 49.74 1.36
CA LYS A 190 14.62 50.55 0.67
C LYS A 190 14.15 51.98 0.45
N GLU A 191 12.90 52.18 0.05
CA GLU A 191 12.31 53.50 -0.16
C GLU A 191 12.16 54.28 1.16
N HIS A 192 11.67 53.63 2.21
CA HIS A 192 11.52 54.25 3.52
C HIS A 192 12.87 54.55 4.22
N ASN A 193 13.91 53.75 3.97
CA ASN A 193 15.25 54.04 4.50
C ASN A 193 15.93 55.20 3.78
N LYS A 194 15.68 55.40 2.48
CA LYS A 194 16.13 56.61 1.76
C LYS A 194 15.55 57.89 2.37
N LEU A 195 14.30 57.83 2.84
CA LEU A 195 13.61 58.97 3.46
C LEU A 195 14.10 59.30 4.88
N LYS A 196 14.76 58.38 5.59
CA LYS A 196 15.29 58.62 6.96
C LYS A 196 16.71 59.21 6.99
N TRP A 197 17.43 59.17 5.88
CA TRP A 197 18.83 59.61 5.76
C TRP A 197 19.01 60.75 4.75
N SER A 198 17.90 61.36 4.31
CA SER A 198 17.86 62.62 3.57
C SER A 198 17.41 63.74 4.51
#